data_AF-A0A069PJ64-F1
#
_entry.id   AF-A0A069PJ64-F1
#
_cell.length_a   1.000
_cell.length_b   1.000
_cell.length_c   1.000
_cell.angle_alpha   90.00
_cell.angle_beta   90.00
_cell.angle_gamma   90.00
#
_symmetry.space_group_name_H-M   'P 1'
#
loop_
_entity.id
_entity.type
_entity.pdbx_description
1 polymer ?
#
loop_
_entity_poly.entity_id
_entity_poly.type
_entity_poly.pdbx_seq_one_letter_code
_entity_poly.pdbx_strand_id
1 'polypeptide(L)'
;MFFEAERLRFFRPLNSSRRELIAACLRALYERLHGPAADYAHNLTRDVLRELLLPVVRRYQTTMADEGATDEFAGADVNDPQTLVAMVIRALLADGWLEQFADRTGLVMAFRFSRPGKLFAEALWALDRPSRSRQRNMRGCRNALEAALSDRGDAHDLVDAYEYAEKVIEDLTDGIDYFQELVRNLMQTASAHTQWNEFVEFLDRFGRDYARRNLKIGCLAAKQYLLTFGETSTSLECASSPRCGIPFSS
;
A
#
# COMPACT_ATOMS: atom_id res chain seq x y z
N MET A 1 11.39 13.80 8.68
CA MET A 1 10.51 14.31 9.77
C MET A 1 9.07 14.15 9.31
N PHE A 2 8.14 13.77 10.19
CA PHE A 2 6.74 13.53 9.83
C PHE A 2 5.91 14.83 9.66
N PHE A 3 6.41 15.95 10.18
CA PHE A 3 5.79 17.28 10.14
C PHE A 3 6.69 18.28 9.42
N GLU A 4 6.67 18.27 8.09
CA GLU A 4 7.06 19.45 7.30
C GLU A 4 5.87 20.43 7.31
N ALA A 5 6.15 21.74 7.23
CA ALA A 5 5.17 22.81 7.42
C ALA A 5 3.92 22.69 6.51
N GLU A 6 4.04 22.01 5.36
CA GLU A 6 2.94 21.73 4.43
C GLU A 6 1.87 20.77 4.98
N ARG A 7 2.16 20.03 6.05
CA ARG A 7 1.27 18.98 6.59
C ARG A 7 0.59 19.34 7.91
N LEU A 8 0.73 20.57 8.39
CA LEU A 8 0.07 21.05 9.62
C LEU A 8 -1.46 20.97 9.56
N ARG A 9 -2.02 20.97 8.36
CA ARG A 9 -3.48 20.93 8.11
C ARG A 9 -3.97 19.57 7.63
N PHE A 10 -3.15 18.52 7.72
CA PHE A 10 -3.49 17.19 7.20
C PHE A 10 -4.87 16.68 7.64
N PHE A 11 -5.25 16.85 8.91
CA PHE A 11 -6.56 16.40 9.42
C PHE A 11 -7.70 17.40 9.22
N ARG A 12 -7.47 18.55 8.61
CA ARG A 12 -8.49 19.59 8.40
C ARG A 12 -9.75 19.07 7.70
N PRO A 13 -9.68 18.21 6.65
CA PRO A 13 -10.88 17.67 6.03
C PRO A 13 -11.70 16.83 7.01
N LEU A 14 -11.06 15.99 7.82
CA LEU A 14 -11.73 15.13 8.81
C LEU A 14 -12.28 15.88 10.03
N ASN A 15 -11.83 17.13 10.25
CA ASN A 15 -12.35 18.01 11.31
C ASN A 15 -13.51 18.91 10.83
N SER A 16 -14.03 18.69 9.63
CA SER A 16 -15.17 19.45 9.09
C SER A 16 -16.53 18.91 9.57
N SER A 17 -17.56 19.73 9.38
CA SER A 17 -18.98 19.42 9.56
C SER A 17 -19.43 18.16 8.83
N ARG A 18 -18.79 17.84 7.70
CA ARG A 18 -19.08 16.65 6.88
C ARG A 18 -18.00 15.58 7.02
N ARG A 19 -17.42 15.42 8.22
CA ARG A 19 -16.37 14.42 8.50
C ARG A 19 -16.70 13.00 8.05
N GLU A 20 -17.96 12.57 8.21
CA GLU A 20 -18.40 11.22 7.84
C GLU A 20 -18.41 11.02 6.33
N LEU A 21 -18.81 12.04 5.57
CA LEU A 21 -18.76 12.05 4.11
C LEU A 21 -17.31 11.90 3.65
N ILE A 22 -16.39 12.66 4.25
CA ILE A 22 -14.96 12.62 3.88
C ILE A 22 -14.34 11.28 4.25
N ALA A 23 -14.64 10.75 5.44
CA ALA A 23 -14.21 9.41 5.85
C ALA A 23 -14.75 8.33 4.89
N ALA A 24 -16.02 8.42 4.49
CA ALA A 24 -16.60 7.50 3.52
C ALA A 24 -15.94 7.59 2.14
N CYS A 25 -15.61 8.80 1.68
CA CYS A 25 -14.87 9.02 0.43
C CYS A 25 -13.47 8.39 0.48
N LEU A 26 -12.74 8.58 1.59
CA LEU A 26 -11.42 7.99 1.80
C LEU A 26 -11.48 6.46 1.83
N ARG A 27 -12.49 5.88 2.47
CA ARG A 27 -12.71 4.42 2.47
C ARG A 27 -12.98 3.87 1.07
N ALA A 28 -13.86 4.51 0.31
CA ALA A 28 -14.17 4.09 -1.05
C ALA A 28 -12.96 4.20 -1.99
N LEU A 29 -12.15 5.26 -1.81
CA LEU A 29 -10.88 5.42 -2.51
C LEU A 29 -9.89 4.31 -2.15
N TYR A 30 -9.73 4.01 -0.87
CA TYR A 30 -8.82 2.96 -0.42
C TYR A 30 -9.25 1.58 -0.94
N GLU A 31 -10.53 1.24 -0.84
CA GLU A 31 -11.08 -0.01 -1.38
C GLU A 31 -10.74 -0.18 -2.87
N ARG A 32 -10.91 0.88 -3.67
CA ARG A 32 -10.66 0.80 -5.12
C ARG A 32 -9.17 0.70 -5.49
N LEU A 33 -8.29 1.34 -4.72
CA LEU A 33 -6.86 1.44 -5.04
C LEU A 33 -5.98 0.40 -4.36
N HIS A 34 -6.38 -0.04 -3.18
CA HIS A 34 -5.58 -0.92 -2.32
C HIS A 34 -6.40 -2.07 -1.72
N GLY A 35 -7.72 -2.09 -1.90
CA GLY A 35 -8.57 -3.20 -1.48
C GLY A 35 -8.33 -4.49 -2.29
N PRO A 36 -9.00 -5.59 -1.90
CA PRO A 36 -8.81 -6.91 -2.50
C PRO A 36 -9.15 -6.99 -3.99
N ALA A 37 -10.07 -6.15 -4.44
CA ALA A 37 -10.48 -6.04 -5.85
C ALA A 37 -9.87 -4.80 -6.53
N ALA A 38 -8.74 -4.29 -6.01
CA ALA A 38 -8.12 -3.09 -6.53
C ALA A 38 -7.61 -3.28 -7.96
N ASP A 39 -7.83 -2.25 -8.77
CA ASP A 39 -7.46 -2.23 -10.17
C ASP A 39 -6.07 -1.58 -10.32
N TYR A 40 -5.03 -2.36 -10.01
CA TYR A 40 -3.64 -1.88 -9.99
C TYR A 40 -3.09 -1.48 -11.37
N ALA A 41 -3.82 -1.80 -12.46
CA ALA A 41 -3.42 -1.48 -13.82
C ALA A 41 -3.94 -0.11 -14.30
N HIS A 42 -5.00 0.41 -13.66
CA HIS A 42 -5.62 1.67 -14.09
C HIS A 42 -5.10 2.87 -13.31
N ASN A 43 -4.65 3.88 -14.05
CA ASN A 43 -4.33 5.17 -13.48
C ASN A 43 -5.59 5.88 -12.99
N LEU A 44 -5.56 6.35 -11.76
CA LEU A 44 -6.62 7.16 -11.20
C LEU A 44 -6.55 8.57 -11.79
N THR A 45 -7.29 8.80 -12.86
CA THR A 45 -7.43 10.14 -13.45
C THR A 45 -8.46 10.96 -12.69
N ARG A 46 -8.58 12.26 -13.02
CA ARG A 46 -9.56 13.15 -12.37
C ARG A 46 -11.00 12.68 -12.59
N ASP A 47 -11.29 12.12 -13.77
CA ASP A 47 -12.63 11.66 -14.12
C ASP A 47 -12.97 10.37 -13.36
N VAL A 48 -12.05 9.41 -13.29
CA VAL A 48 -12.21 8.19 -12.49
C VAL A 48 -12.38 8.54 -11.00
N LEU A 49 -11.62 9.52 -10.50
CA LEU A 49 -11.75 10.00 -9.12
C LEU A 49 -13.15 10.59 -8.86
N ARG A 50 -13.71 11.35 -9.81
CA ARG A 50 -15.07 11.89 -9.71
C ARG A 50 -16.13 10.80 -9.76
N GLU A 51 -16.01 9.87 -10.70
CA GLU A 51 -16.92 8.74 -10.86
C GLU A 51 -16.97 7.87 -9.60
N LEU A 52 -15.83 7.68 -8.95
CA LEU A 52 -15.74 6.90 -7.71
C LEU A 52 -16.38 7.63 -6.52
N LEU A 53 -16.16 8.93 -6.39
CA LEU A 53 -16.62 9.70 -5.22
C LEU A 53 -18.09 10.10 -5.32
N LEU A 54 -18.63 10.30 -6.52
CA LEU A 54 -19.99 10.80 -6.72
C LEU A 54 -21.08 9.93 -6.07
N PRO A 55 -21.08 8.59 -6.20
CA PRO A 55 -22.07 7.74 -5.52
C PRO A 55 -21.98 7.85 -3.99
N VAL A 56 -20.77 7.97 -3.45
CA VAL A 56 -20.53 8.10 -2.01
C VAL A 56 -21.06 9.44 -1.51
N VAL A 57 -20.71 10.53 -2.20
CA VAL A 57 -21.20 11.87 -1.88
C VAL A 57 -22.73 11.91 -1.89
N ARG A 58 -23.37 11.37 -2.92
CA ARG A 58 -24.85 11.32 -3.00
C ARG A 58 -25.48 10.57 -1.82
N ARG A 59 -24.83 9.52 -1.32
CA ARG A 59 -25.31 8.75 -0.17
C ARG A 59 -25.19 9.53 1.14
N TYR A 60 -24.13 10.31 1.31
CA TYR A 60 -23.82 11.02 2.55
C TYR A 60 -24.20 12.51 2.53
N GLN A 61 -24.68 13.06 1.41
CA GLN A 61 -25.04 14.48 1.29
C GLN A 61 -26.14 14.91 2.27
N THR A 62 -27.04 13.98 2.62
CA THR A 62 -28.20 14.19 3.50
C THR A 62 -27.86 13.97 4.97
N THR A 63 -26.70 13.39 5.27
CA THR A 63 -26.21 13.31 6.65
C THR A 63 -25.99 14.75 7.12
N MET A 64 -26.82 15.18 8.09
CA MET A 64 -26.91 16.57 8.55
C MET A 64 -25.51 17.12 8.82
N ALA A 65 -25.15 18.20 8.13
CA ALA A 65 -24.00 19.00 8.52
C ALA A 65 -24.29 19.60 9.89
N ASP A 66 -23.28 19.66 10.75
CA ASP A 66 -23.42 20.20 12.10
C ASP A 66 -23.96 21.65 12.03
N GLU A 67 -25.15 21.89 12.60
CA GLU A 67 -25.86 23.17 12.52
C GLU A 67 -25.08 24.23 13.31
N GLY A 68 -24.23 25.00 12.61
CA GLY A 68 -23.36 26.03 13.19
C GLY A 68 -21.91 26.00 12.72
N ALA A 69 -21.53 25.00 11.92
CA ALA A 69 -20.17 24.94 11.38
C ALA A 69 -19.91 26.05 10.35
N THR A 70 -18.77 26.73 10.48
CA THR A 70 -18.32 27.80 9.56
C THR A 70 -17.24 27.32 8.58
N ASP A 71 -17.12 26.00 8.39
CA ASP A 71 -16.10 25.41 7.53
C ASP A 71 -16.47 25.45 6.05
N GLU A 72 -15.51 25.08 5.20
CA GLU A 72 -15.68 25.13 3.75
C GLU A 72 -16.76 24.19 3.21
N PHE A 73 -17.25 23.21 3.99
CA PHE A 73 -18.26 22.23 3.59
C PHE A 73 -19.69 22.56 4.09
N ALA A 74 -19.87 23.69 4.78
CA ALA A 74 -21.13 24.10 5.40
C ALA A 74 -22.00 25.05 4.54
N GLY A 75 -21.52 25.53 3.39
CA GLY A 75 -22.24 26.51 2.55
C GLY A 75 -23.51 25.97 1.85
N ALA A 76 -24.46 26.84 1.50
CA ALA A 76 -25.72 26.45 0.85
C ALA A 76 -25.54 25.94 -0.61
N ASP A 77 -24.51 26.40 -1.33
CA ASP A 77 -24.09 25.90 -2.65
C ASP A 77 -23.52 24.47 -2.61
N VAL A 78 -23.31 23.93 -1.40
CA VAL A 78 -22.71 22.61 -1.14
C VAL A 78 -23.78 21.49 -1.17
N ASN A 79 -24.99 21.79 -1.65
CA ASN A 79 -26.03 20.78 -1.87
C ASN A 79 -25.96 20.11 -3.25
N ASP A 80 -25.20 20.67 -4.20
CA ASP A 80 -24.92 19.98 -5.47
C ASP A 80 -23.84 18.90 -5.27
N PRO A 81 -24.14 17.62 -5.56
CA PRO A 81 -23.19 16.53 -5.37
C PRO A 81 -21.93 16.68 -6.25
N GLN A 82 -22.02 17.29 -7.44
CA GLN A 82 -20.85 17.49 -8.30
C GLN A 82 -19.89 18.51 -7.71
N THR A 83 -20.43 19.62 -7.21
CA THR A 83 -19.69 20.64 -6.49
C THR A 83 -19.04 20.07 -5.23
N LEU A 84 -19.78 19.27 -4.45
CA LEU A 84 -19.25 18.56 -3.28
C LEU A 84 -18.07 17.64 -3.62
N VAL A 85 -18.18 16.83 -4.68
CA VAL A 85 -17.07 15.97 -5.13
C VAL A 85 -15.85 16.81 -5.48
N ALA A 86 -16.03 17.91 -6.21
CA ALA A 86 -14.93 18.79 -6.57
C ALA A 86 -14.25 19.42 -5.34
N MET A 87 -15.03 19.78 -4.31
CA MET A 87 -14.53 20.32 -3.05
C MET A 87 -13.76 19.27 -2.25
N VAL A 88 -14.27 18.04 -2.16
CA VAL A 88 -13.57 16.92 -1.50
C VAL A 88 -12.22 16.68 -2.16
N ILE A 89 -12.18 16.55 -3.50
CA ILE A 89 -10.93 16.33 -4.24
C ILE A 89 -9.94 17.47 -3.97
N ARG A 90 -10.40 18.72 -4.01
CA ARG A 90 -9.56 19.90 -3.74
C ARG A 90 -8.99 19.87 -2.33
N ALA A 91 -9.81 19.58 -1.32
CA ALA A 91 -9.38 19.51 0.08
C ALA A 91 -8.36 18.38 0.31
N LEU A 92 -8.62 17.19 -0.25
CA LEU A 92 -7.70 16.05 -0.14
C LEU A 92 -6.34 16.32 -0.80
N LEU A 93 -6.30 17.07 -1.91
CA LEU A 93 -5.05 17.51 -2.53
C LEU A 93 -4.36 18.61 -1.71
N ALA A 94 -5.11 19.61 -1.25
CA ALA A 94 -4.56 20.76 -0.54
C ALA A 94 -3.98 20.38 0.83
N ASP A 95 -4.62 19.45 1.54
CA ASP A 95 -4.18 19.01 2.87
C ASP A 95 -3.28 17.76 2.81
N GLY A 96 -2.89 17.31 1.60
CA GLY A 96 -1.83 16.31 1.42
C GLY A 96 -2.25 14.86 1.61
N TRP A 97 -3.54 14.53 1.49
CA TRP A 97 -4.04 13.14 1.43
C TRP A 97 -3.75 12.50 0.08
N LEU A 98 -3.95 13.26 -0.99
CA LEU A 98 -3.69 12.85 -2.37
C LEU A 98 -2.52 13.66 -2.93
N GLU A 99 -1.77 13.04 -3.81
CA GLU A 99 -0.71 13.68 -4.59
C GLU A 99 -0.89 13.38 -6.08
N GLN A 100 -0.47 14.34 -6.90
CA GLN A 100 -0.46 14.21 -8.35
C GLN A 100 0.87 13.65 -8.80
N PHE A 101 0.83 12.71 -9.75
CA PHE A 101 2.03 12.14 -10.36
C PHE A 101 1.82 12.00 -11.87
N ALA A 102 2.92 12.14 -12.62
CA ALA A 102 2.91 11.77 -14.03
C ALA A 102 2.93 10.24 -14.12
N ASP A 103 1.99 9.67 -14.87
CA ASP A 103 1.96 8.22 -15.13
C ASP A 103 3.30 7.70 -15.71
N ARG A 104 3.51 6.39 -15.67
CA ARG A 104 4.64 5.67 -16.31
C ARG A 104 4.89 6.10 -17.75
N THR A 105 3.85 6.47 -18.50
CA THR A 105 3.97 6.97 -19.88
C THR A 105 4.10 8.49 -19.99
N GLY A 106 3.88 9.23 -18.89
CA GLY A 106 3.93 10.68 -18.81
C GLY A 106 2.79 11.41 -19.52
N LEU A 107 1.83 10.68 -20.10
CA LEU A 107 0.79 11.26 -20.96
C LEU A 107 -0.40 11.83 -20.17
N VAL A 108 -0.62 11.36 -18.94
CA VAL A 108 -1.78 11.73 -18.12
C VAL A 108 -1.34 12.03 -16.70
N MET A 109 -1.91 13.08 -16.13
CA MET A 109 -1.82 13.39 -14.70
C MET A 109 -2.70 12.41 -13.92
N ALA A 110 -2.07 11.55 -13.13
CA ALA A 110 -2.71 10.58 -12.28
C ALA A 110 -2.65 11.04 -10.81
N PHE A 111 -3.58 10.53 -10.01
CA PHE A 111 -3.71 10.79 -8.59
C PHE A 111 -3.35 9.53 -7.80
N ARG A 112 -2.64 9.68 -6.69
CA ARG A 112 -2.41 8.57 -5.75
C ARG A 112 -2.51 9.08 -4.32
N PHE A 113 -2.68 8.16 -3.38
CA PHE A 113 -2.51 8.52 -1.98
C PHE A 113 -1.06 8.94 -1.72
N SER A 114 -0.90 10.00 -0.95
CA SER A 114 0.37 10.26 -0.28
C SER A 114 0.63 9.13 0.73
N ARG A 115 1.89 8.93 1.11
CA ARG A 115 2.25 7.91 2.11
C ARG A 115 1.42 7.99 3.41
N PRO A 116 1.26 9.13 4.09
CA PRO A 116 0.38 9.20 5.26
C PRO A 116 -1.10 9.06 4.88
N GLY A 117 -1.54 9.61 3.74
CA GLY A 117 -2.90 9.45 3.24
C GLY A 117 -3.31 7.99 3.15
N LYS A 118 -2.43 7.15 2.59
CA LYS A 118 -2.63 5.70 2.49
C LYS A 118 -2.79 5.04 3.87
N LEU A 119 -1.88 5.32 4.81
CA LEU A 119 -1.90 4.72 6.16
C LEU A 119 -3.18 5.06 6.93
N PHE A 120 -3.63 6.32 6.86
CA PHE A 120 -4.84 6.73 7.56
C PHE A 120 -6.11 6.25 6.84
N ALA A 121 -6.12 6.24 5.51
CA ALA A 121 -7.24 5.69 4.74
C ALA A 121 -7.38 4.18 4.97
N GLU A 122 -6.28 3.44 5.07
CA GLU A 122 -6.26 2.03 5.49
C GLU A 122 -6.89 1.84 6.86
N ALA A 123 -6.48 2.64 7.85
CA ALA A 123 -7.03 2.55 9.20
C ALA A 123 -8.55 2.83 9.22
N LEU A 124 -9.00 3.87 8.51
CA LEU A 124 -10.42 4.20 8.37
C LEU A 124 -11.22 3.07 7.69
N TRP A 125 -10.62 2.44 6.68
CA TRP A 125 -11.21 1.33 5.95
C TRP A 125 -11.28 0.04 6.78
N ALA A 126 -10.20 -0.28 7.50
CA ALA A 126 -10.12 -1.45 8.36
C ALA A 126 -11.09 -1.37 9.55
N LEU A 127 -11.31 -0.17 10.11
CA LEU A 127 -12.28 0.05 11.19
C LEU A 127 -13.74 -0.26 10.80
N ASP A 128 -14.08 -0.09 9.52
CA ASP A 128 -15.43 -0.31 9.00
C ASP A 128 -15.70 -1.79 8.66
N ARG A 129 -14.65 -2.63 8.66
CA ARG A 129 -14.77 -4.07 8.44
C ARG A 129 -14.62 -4.84 9.77
N PRO A 130 -15.42 -5.88 10.00
CA PRO A 130 -15.20 -6.80 11.11
C PRO A 130 -13.90 -7.59 10.86
N SER A 131 -12.76 -7.05 11.28
CA SER A 131 -11.47 -7.70 11.05
C SER A 131 -11.23 -8.84 12.05
N ARG A 132 -11.10 -10.08 11.54
CA ARG A 132 -10.40 -11.15 12.26
C ARG A 132 -8.90 -10.90 12.09
N SER A 133 -8.21 -10.56 13.17
CA SER A 133 -6.76 -10.45 13.22
C SER A 133 -6.13 -11.81 12.87
N ARG A 134 -5.78 -12.03 11.60
CA ARG A 134 -5.03 -13.21 11.16
C ARG A 134 -3.67 -12.78 10.64
N GLN A 135 -2.67 -13.58 10.98
CA GLN A 135 -1.27 -13.24 10.76
C GLN A 135 -0.93 -13.32 9.27
N ARG A 136 -0.28 -12.27 8.73
CA ARG A 136 0.14 -12.17 7.33
C ARG A 136 1.25 -13.19 7.03
N ASN A 137 0.93 -14.37 6.51
CA ASN A 137 1.95 -15.27 5.98
C ASN A 137 1.54 -15.94 4.65
N MET A 138 2.44 -15.91 3.66
CA MET A 138 2.24 -16.57 2.37
C MET A 138 2.01 -18.09 2.52
N ARG A 139 2.57 -18.69 3.58
CA ARG A 139 2.38 -20.10 3.91
C ARG A 139 0.93 -20.42 4.31
N GLY A 140 0.31 -19.56 5.11
CA GLY A 140 -1.09 -19.71 5.52
C GLY A 140 -2.03 -19.54 4.34
N CYS A 141 -1.75 -18.58 3.45
CA CYS A 141 -2.47 -18.45 2.18
C CYS A 141 -2.44 -19.73 1.37
N ARG A 142 -1.25 -20.30 1.14
CA ARG A 142 -1.10 -21.54 0.38
C ARG A 142 -1.84 -22.70 1.04
N ASN A 143 -1.66 -22.89 2.36
CA ASN A 143 -2.30 -23.99 3.07
C ASN A 143 -3.83 -23.86 3.08
N ALA A 144 -4.37 -22.64 3.20
CA ALA A 144 -5.80 -22.40 3.15
C ALA A 144 -6.36 -22.64 1.74
N LEU A 145 -5.64 -22.23 0.69
CA LEU A 145 -6.00 -22.55 -0.71
C LEU A 145 -5.99 -24.05 -0.97
N GLU A 146 -4.97 -24.76 -0.50
CA GLU A 146 -4.87 -26.22 -0.61
C GLU A 146 -6.02 -26.92 0.14
N ALA A 147 -6.38 -26.44 1.33
CA ALA A 147 -7.51 -26.97 2.09
C ALA A 147 -8.85 -26.72 1.38
N ALA A 148 -9.05 -25.50 0.86
CA ALA A 148 -10.25 -25.10 0.14
C ALA A 148 -10.45 -25.86 -1.19
N LEU A 149 -9.37 -26.24 -1.85
CA LEU A 149 -9.38 -27.03 -3.10
C LEU A 149 -9.46 -28.54 -2.87
N SER A 150 -9.38 -29.00 -1.62
CA SER A 150 -9.45 -30.43 -1.30
C SER A 150 -10.88 -30.95 -1.43
N ASP A 151 -11.05 -32.25 -1.70
CA ASP A 151 -12.37 -32.92 -1.76
C ASP A 151 -13.19 -32.82 -0.45
N ARG A 152 -12.57 -32.36 0.65
CA ARG A 152 -13.19 -32.16 1.96
C ARG A 152 -13.22 -30.69 2.40
N GLY A 153 -12.93 -29.75 1.50
CA GLY A 153 -12.91 -28.32 1.83
C GLY A 153 -14.28 -27.83 2.29
N ASP A 154 -14.29 -27.01 3.35
CA ASP A 154 -15.49 -26.33 3.83
C ASP A 154 -15.55 -24.89 3.30
N ALA A 155 -16.75 -24.28 3.31
CA ALA A 155 -16.94 -22.87 2.99
C ALA A 155 -16.06 -21.94 3.84
N HIS A 156 -15.74 -22.36 5.07
CA HIS A 156 -14.81 -21.64 5.93
C HIS A 156 -13.37 -21.60 5.40
N ASP A 157 -12.90 -22.68 4.77
CA ASP A 157 -11.55 -22.72 4.19
C ASP A 157 -11.42 -21.78 2.99
N LEU A 158 -12.48 -21.66 2.18
CA LEU A 158 -12.55 -20.70 1.07
C LEU A 158 -12.50 -19.25 1.55
N VAL A 159 -13.24 -18.92 2.61
CA VAL A 159 -13.22 -17.59 3.22
C VAL A 159 -11.84 -17.28 3.78
N ASP A 160 -11.22 -18.23 4.47
CA ASP A 160 -9.88 -18.08 5.03
C ASP A 160 -8.83 -17.91 3.92
N ALA A 161 -8.92 -18.69 2.84
CA ALA A 161 -8.05 -18.56 1.69
C ALA A 161 -8.14 -17.18 1.03
N TYR A 162 -9.36 -16.66 0.89
CA TYR A 162 -9.60 -15.32 0.36
C TYR A 162 -9.01 -14.22 1.26
N GLU A 163 -9.27 -14.28 2.58
CA GLU A 163 -8.71 -13.32 3.55
C GLU A 163 -7.16 -13.33 3.53
N TYR A 164 -6.54 -14.51 3.39
CA TYR A 164 -5.08 -14.60 3.26
C TYR A 164 -4.57 -14.08 1.92
N ALA A 165 -5.25 -14.35 0.81
CA ALA A 165 -4.87 -13.88 -0.52
C ALA A 165 -4.89 -12.36 -0.60
N GLU A 166 -5.93 -11.72 -0.05
CA GLU A 166 -6.04 -10.26 0.08
C GLU A 166 -4.80 -9.66 0.77
N LYS A 167 -4.38 -10.25 1.90
CA LYS A 167 -3.21 -9.77 2.64
C LYS A 167 -1.89 -9.97 1.90
N VAL A 168 -1.75 -11.08 1.17
CA VAL A 168 -0.55 -11.33 0.36
C VAL A 168 -0.46 -10.32 -0.80
N ILE A 169 -1.59 -10.01 -1.45
CA ILE A 169 -1.64 -9.02 -2.54
C ILE A 169 -1.29 -7.62 -2.02
N GLU A 170 -1.81 -7.23 -0.85
CA GLU A 170 -1.46 -5.98 -0.16
C GLU A 170 0.06 -5.87 0.06
N ASP A 171 0.67 -6.88 0.69
CA ASP A 171 2.11 -6.90 0.99
C ASP A 171 2.98 -6.84 -0.29
N LEU A 172 2.56 -7.55 -1.36
CA LEU A 172 3.25 -7.52 -2.66
C LEU A 172 3.15 -6.15 -3.34
N THR A 173 1.98 -5.52 -3.29
CA THR A 173 1.75 -4.19 -3.85
C THR A 173 2.59 -3.14 -3.13
N ASP A 174 2.64 -3.20 -1.80
CA ASP A 174 3.49 -2.33 -0.98
C ASP A 174 4.98 -2.53 -1.31
N GLY A 175 5.39 -3.79 -1.53
CA GLY A 175 6.74 -4.10 -2.02
C GLY A 175 7.03 -3.45 -3.37
N ILE A 176 6.10 -3.54 -4.33
CA ILE A 176 6.23 -2.93 -5.66
C ILE A 176 6.36 -1.41 -5.55
N ASP A 177 5.49 -0.75 -4.76
CA ASP A 177 5.54 0.70 -4.53
C ASP A 177 6.87 1.13 -3.93
N TYR A 178 7.35 0.39 -2.93
CA TYR A 178 8.66 0.62 -2.31
C TYR A 178 9.79 0.50 -3.33
N PHE A 179 9.79 -0.53 -4.19
CA PHE A 179 10.82 -0.69 -5.21
C PHE A 179 10.80 0.43 -6.25
N GLN A 180 9.61 0.87 -6.67
CA GLN A 180 9.50 1.98 -7.61
C GLN A 180 10.04 3.27 -7.02
N GLU A 181 9.70 3.57 -5.77
CA GLU A 181 10.21 4.75 -5.06
C GLU A 181 11.72 4.66 -4.89
N LEU A 182 12.25 3.47 -4.59
CA LEU A 182 13.68 3.25 -4.49
C LEU A 182 14.41 3.48 -5.82
N VAL A 183 13.85 2.99 -6.93
CA VAL A 183 14.38 3.24 -8.28
C VAL A 183 14.37 4.73 -8.61
N ARG A 184 13.30 5.47 -8.28
CA ARG A 184 13.24 6.92 -8.49
C ARG A 184 14.30 7.66 -7.69
N ASN A 185 14.44 7.35 -6.41
CA ASN A 185 15.47 7.95 -5.56
C ASN A 185 16.87 7.65 -6.07
N LEU A 186 17.11 6.42 -6.53
CA LEU A 186 18.37 5.99 -7.15
C LEU A 186 18.68 6.79 -8.41
N MET A 187 17.70 6.94 -9.32
CA MET A 187 17.85 7.72 -10.56
C MET A 187 18.07 9.21 -10.28
N GLN A 188 17.38 9.79 -9.29
CA GLN A 188 17.60 11.19 -8.87
C GLN A 188 19.00 11.40 -8.31
N THR A 189 19.48 10.47 -7.48
CA THR A 189 20.84 10.52 -6.91
C THR A 189 21.90 10.36 -8.00
N ALA A 190 21.69 9.43 -8.93
CA ALA A 190 22.54 9.25 -10.12
C ALA A 190 22.62 10.51 -10.97
N SER A 191 21.50 11.21 -11.14
CA SER A 191 21.43 12.45 -11.92
C SER A 191 22.09 13.63 -11.21
N ALA A 192 22.16 13.61 -9.88
CA ALA A 192 22.84 14.62 -9.07
C ALA A 192 24.37 14.42 -9.01
N HIS A 193 24.85 13.20 -9.23
CA HIS A 193 26.26 12.89 -9.37
C HIS A 193 26.68 12.97 -10.84
N THR A 194 27.23 14.11 -11.26
CA THR A 194 27.76 14.33 -12.62
C THR A 194 28.95 13.42 -12.96
N GLN A 195 29.49 12.66 -11.99
CA GLN A 195 30.61 11.75 -12.17
C GLN A 195 30.14 10.30 -12.13
N TRP A 196 30.15 9.65 -13.30
CA TRP A 196 29.81 8.23 -13.48
C TRP A 196 30.48 7.28 -12.48
N ASN A 197 31.67 7.60 -11.99
CA ASN A 197 32.43 6.76 -11.04
C ASN A 197 31.79 6.71 -9.65
N GLU A 198 31.30 7.83 -9.12
CA GLU A 198 30.62 7.88 -7.81
C GLU A 198 29.28 7.13 -7.87
N PHE A 199 28.59 7.17 -9.02
CA PHE A 199 27.37 6.41 -9.27
C PHE A 199 27.63 4.88 -9.31
N VAL A 200 28.70 4.43 -9.98
CA VAL A 200 29.07 3.00 -10.00
C VAL A 200 29.41 2.51 -8.59
N GLU A 201 30.15 3.28 -7.81
CA GLU A 201 30.50 2.92 -6.43
C GLU A 201 29.25 2.87 -5.52
N PHE A 202 28.28 3.76 -5.76
CA PHE A 202 26.97 3.72 -5.11
C PHE A 202 26.17 2.47 -5.50
N LEU A 203 26.08 2.11 -6.79
CA LEU A 203 25.41 0.88 -7.25
C LEU A 203 26.00 -0.37 -6.60
N ASP A 204 27.32 -0.40 -6.46
CA ASP A 204 28.05 -1.51 -5.87
C ASP A 204 27.76 -1.66 -4.37
N ARG A 205 27.69 -0.52 -3.65
CA ARG A 205 27.26 -0.49 -2.25
C ARG A 205 25.79 -0.88 -2.10
N PHE A 206 24.94 -0.36 -2.97
CA PHE A 206 23.51 -0.67 -3.00
C PHE A 206 23.26 -2.16 -3.24
N GLY A 207 23.92 -2.77 -4.22
CA GLY A 207 23.85 -4.20 -4.49
C GLY A 207 24.28 -5.06 -3.29
N ARG A 208 25.35 -4.65 -2.59
CA ARG A 208 25.79 -5.32 -1.34
C ARG A 208 24.76 -5.22 -0.21
N ASP A 209 24.17 -4.05 -0.01
CA ASP A 209 23.16 -3.83 1.03
C ASP A 209 21.81 -4.49 0.68
N TYR A 210 21.50 -4.62 -0.61
CA TYR A 210 20.35 -5.34 -1.15
C TYR A 210 20.52 -6.85 -0.97
N ALA A 211 21.68 -7.40 -1.32
CA ALA A 211 22.02 -8.79 -1.10
C ALA A 211 21.96 -9.12 0.41
N ARG A 212 22.44 -8.25 1.30
CA ARG A 212 22.36 -8.47 2.75
C ARG A 212 20.92 -8.51 3.29
N ARG A 213 20.02 -7.69 2.74
CA ARG A 213 18.60 -7.67 3.15
C ARG A 213 17.81 -8.85 2.59
N ASN A 214 18.04 -9.22 1.33
CA ASN A 214 17.41 -10.39 0.72
C ASN A 214 18.01 -11.71 1.19
N LEU A 215 19.29 -11.75 1.58
CA LEU A 215 19.90 -12.93 2.22
C LEU A 215 19.32 -13.16 3.61
N LYS A 216 18.84 -12.13 4.33
CA LYS A 216 18.07 -12.35 5.58
C LYS A 216 16.73 -13.01 5.31
N ILE A 217 16.02 -12.59 4.26
CA ILE A 217 14.74 -13.20 3.84
C ILE A 217 14.98 -14.62 3.29
N GLY A 218 16.03 -14.81 2.49
CA GLY A 218 16.46 -16.08 1.92
C GLY A 218 17.02 -17.07 2.95
N CYS A 219 17.79 -16.63 3.94
CA CYS A 219 18.22 -17.49 5.06
C CYS A 219 17.05 -17.84 5.99
N LEU A 220 16.09 -16.92 6.21
CA LEU A 220 14.86 -17.26 6.95
C LEU A 220 14.02 -18.26 6.17
N ALA A 221 13.89 -18.11 4.85
CA ALA A 221 13.21 -19.07 3.98
C ALA A 221 13.92 -20.43 3.92
N ALA A 222 15.26 -20.45 3.78
CA ALA A 222 16.07 -21.67 3.75
C ALA A 222 16.12 -22.38 5.11
N LYS A 223 16.23 -21.64 6.21
CA LYS A 223 16.14 -22.17 7.57
C LYS A 223 14.75 -22.74 7.84
N GLN A 224 13.70 -22.08 7.36
CA GLN A 224 12.33 -22.59 7.43
C GLN A 224 12.14 -23.84 6.53
N TYR A 225 12.79 -23.89 5.35
CA TYR A 225 12.76 -25.06 4.47
C TYR A 225 13.46 -26.26 5.10
N LEU A 226 14.65 -26.07 5.68
CA LEU A 226 15.38 -27.09 6.43
C LEU A 226 14.61 -27.57 7.67
N LEU A 227 13.89 -26.69 8.36
CA LEU A 227 13.02 -27.05 9.49
C LEU A 227 11.73 -27.77 9.05
N THR A 228 11.30 -27.62 7.79
CA THR A 228 10.06 -28.24 7.27
C THR A 228 10.33 -29.55 6.52
N PHE A 229 11.55 -29.77 6.01
CA PHE A 229 11.92 -30.91 5.14
C PHE A 229 13.15 -31.72 5.62
N GLY A 230 13.61 -31.51 6.86
CA GLY A 230 14.81 -32.11 7.42
C GLY A 230 14.76 -33.61 7.78
N GLU A 231 13.77 -34.38 7.33
CA GLU A 231 13.72 -35.83 7.50
C GLU A 231 13.42 -36.58 6.20
N THR A 232 14.10 -36.21 5.10
CA THR A 232 14.38 -37.19 4.03
C THR A 232 15.72 -36.85 3.39
N SER A 233 16.73 -37.69 3.64
CA SER A 233 18.03 -37.74 2.98
C SER A 233 17.89 -37.66 1.44
N THR A 234 18.83 -37.23 0.60
CA THR A 234 20.28 -37.43 0.56
C THR A 234 20.83 -36.51 -0.57
N SER A 235 22.10 -36.11 -0.49
CA SER A 235 22.94 -35.68 -1.63
C SER A 235 22.59 -34.37 -2.35
N LEU A 236 23.12 -33.25 -1.84
CA LEU A 236 23.54 -32.13 -2.69
C LEU A 236 24.96 -31.72 -2.26
N GLU A 237 25.94 -32.18 -3.02
CA GLU A 237 27.32 -31.68 -2.99
C GLU A 237 27.31 -30.18 -3.30
N CYS A 238 27.42 -29.36 -2.26
CA CYS A 238 27.82 -27.97 -2.36
C CYS A 238 29.12 -27.80 -1.57
N ALA A 239 30.24 -28.23 -2.16
CA ALA A 239 31.56 -27.99 -1.61
C ALA A 239 32.55 -27.62 -2.73
N SER A 240 32.67 -26.31 -3.00
CA SER A 240 33.94 -25.66 -3.35
C SER A 240 33.75 -24.15 -3.51
N SER A 241 33.65 -23.44 -2.39
CA SER A 241 34.01 -22.02 -2.34
C SER A 241 34.79 -21.74 -1.05
N PRO A 242 36.11 -21.47 -1.13
CA PRO A 242 36.99 -21.40 0.03
C PRO A 242 36.97 -19.99 0.65
N ARG A 243 35.84 -19.55 1.25
CA ARG A 243 35.77 -18.26 1.95
C ARG A 243 34.84 -18.21 3.17
N CYS A 244 34.70 -19.32 3.90
CA CYS A 244 34.13 -19.27 5.25
C CYS A 244 35.14 -19.82 6.25
N GLY A 245 36.05 -18.96 6.69
CA GLY A 245 36.83 -19.20 7.90
C GLY A 245 35.96 -18.94 9.11
N ILE A 246 35.52 -20.01 9.78
CA ILE A 246 35.09 -19.97 11.19
C ILE A 246 35.74 -21.20 11.85
N PRO A 247 36.59 -21.02 12.87
CA PRO A 247 37.26 -22.14 13.52
C PRO A 247 36.26 -22.87 14.43
N PHE A 248 36.20 -24.19 14.32
CA PHE A 248 35.63 -25.06 15.34
C PHE A 248 36.76 -25.51 16.26
N SER A 249 36.70 -25.09 17.52
CA SER A 249 37.50 -25.65 18.60
C SER A 249 36.88 -26.96 19.07
N SER A 250 37.73 -27.97 19.28
CA SER A 250 37.42 -29.33 19.75
C SER A 250 36.73 -29.39 21.11
#